data_AF-A0A947N2U0-F1
#
_entry.id   AF-A0A947N2U0-F1
#
_cell.length_a   1.000
_cell.length_b   1.000
_cell.length_c   1.000
_cell.angle_alpha   90.00
_cell.angle_beta   90.00
_cell.angle_gamma   90.00
#
_symmetry.space_group_name_H-M   'P 1'
#
loop_
_entity.id
_entity.type
_entity.pdbx_description
1 polymer ?
#
loop_
_entity_poly.entity_id
_entity_poly.type
_entity_poly.pdbx_seq_one_letter_code
_entity_poly.pdbx_strand_id
1 'polypeptide(L)'
;MKDFAPLEKKLNLKFKNKGLLSQAFCHRSYLNENPGFGPSHNERLEFLGDAVLELVVTEYLYQNYPQKPEGELTNWRAALVNAKILSAIA
;
A
#
# COMPACT_ATOMS: atom_id res chain seq x y z
N MET A 1 -0.68 -2.99 22.03
CA MET A 1 -1.04 -2.67 20.64
C MET A 1 -0.77 -1.19 20.41
N LYS A 2 -0.15 -0.80 19.29
CA LYS A 2 0.01 0.63 18.96
C LYS A 2 -1.38 1.26 18.78
N ASP A 3 -1.55 2.48 19.23
CA ASP A 3 -2.76 3.26 18.98
C ASP A 3 -2.74 3.81 17.55
N PHE A 4 -3.73 3.42 16.75
CA PHE A 4 -3.88 3.86 15.37
C PHE A 4 -4.92 4.97 15.18
N ALA A 5 -5.57 5.44 16.25
CA ALA A 5 -6.55 6.52 16.16
C ALA A 5 -6.00 7.80 15.47
N PRO A 6 -4.74 8.22 15.69
CA PRO A 6 -4.17 9.36 14.97
C PRO A 6 -4.08 9.13 13.45
N LEU A 7 -3.69 7.91 13.04
CA LEU A 7 -3.57 7.55 11.62
C LEU A 7 -4.94 7.52 10.95
N GLU A 8 -5.92 6.89 11.59
CA GLU A 8 -7.30 6.84 11.10
C GLU A 8 -7.90 8.24 10.95
N LYS A 9 -7.60 9.14 11.89
CA LYS A 9 -7.99 10.54 11.78
C LYS A 9 -7.28 11.24 10.61
N LYS A 10 -5.96 11.05 10.43
CA LYS A 10 -5.18 11.64 9.32
C LYS A 10 -5.69 11.16 7.95
N LEU A 11 -6.04 9.87 7.84
CA LEU A 11 -6.57 9.27 6.62
C LEU A 11 -8.07 9.54 6.42
N ASN A 12 -8.76 10.12 7.40
CA ASN A 12 -10.22 10.25 7.43
C ASN A 12 -10.94 8.91 7.16
N LEU A 13 -10.41 7.82 7.73
CA LEU A 13 -10.91 6.46 7.53
C LEU A 13 -11.06 5.75 8.89
N LYS A 14 -12.15 4.99 9.05
CA LYS A 14 -12.33 4.08 10.19
C LYS A 14 -12.26 2.63 9.70
N PHE A 15 -11.23 1.90 10.12
CA PHE A 15 -11.10 0.48 9.82
C PHE A 15 -12.12 -0.32 10.60
N LYS A 16 -12.93 -1.11 9.87
CA LYS A 16 -13.87 -2.08 10.46
C LYS A 16 -13.12 -3.17 11.23
N ASN A 17 -11.98 -3.61 10.70
CA ASN A 17 -11.12 -4.62 11.32
C ASN A 17 -9.76 -3.99 11.67
N LYS A 18 -9.53 -3.71 12.96
CA LYS A 18 -8.27 -3.15 13.48
C LYS A 18 -7.10 -4.14 13.42
N GLY A 19 -7.40 -5.44 13.35
CA GLY A 19 -6.39 -6.49 13.14
C GLY A 19 -5.70 -6.36 11.80
N LEU A 20 -6.43 -6.03 10.73
CA LEU A 20 -5.84 -5.77 9.41
C LEU A 20 -4.91 -4.56 9.43
N LEU A 21 -5.32 -3.49 10.10
CA LEU A 21 -4.48 -2.31 10.26
C LEU A 21 -3.19 -2.65 11.03
N SER A 22 -3.30 -3.44 12.10
CA SER A 22 -2.14 -3.87 12.87
C SER A 22 -1.20 -4.78 12.06
N GLN A 23 -1.76 -5.68 11.25
CA GLN A 23 -1.01 -6.54 10.33
C GLN A 23 -0.26 -5.74 9.27
N ALA A 24 -0.86 -4.68 8.71
CA ALA A 24 -0.23 -3.84 7.69
C ALA A 24 1.09 -3.19 8.17
N PHE A 25 1.23 -2.95 9.48
CA PHE A 25 2.44 -2.41 10.11
C PHE A 25 3.35 -3.49 10.74
N CYS A 26 3.09 -4.78 10.49
CA CYS A 26 3.91 -5.87 10.99
C CYS A 26 4.83 -6.42 9.89
N HIS A 27 6.13 -6.14 9.99
CA HIS A 27 7.12 -6.70 9.08
C HIS A 27 7.54 -8.11 9.52
N ARG A 28 7.89 -8.99 8.57
CA ARG A 28 8.32 -10.37 8.84
C ARG A 28 9.49 -10.49 9.80
N SER A 29 10.43 -9.53 9.79
CA SER A 29 11.59 -9.55 10.69
C SER A 29 11.16 -9.46 12.16
N TYR A 30 10.11 -8.69 12.45
CA TYR A 30 9.59 -8.54 13.80
C TYR A 30 9.00 -9.87 14.33
N LEU A 31 8.32 -10.63 13.47
CA LEU A 31 7.79 -11.95 13.85
C LEU A 31 8.89 -12.97 14.10
N ASN A 32 9.97 -12.92 13.32
CA ASN A 32 11.12 -13.80 13.51
C ASN A 32 11.77 -13.60 14.88
N GLU A 33 11.79 -12.37 15.38
CA GLU A 33 12.31 -12.01 16.70
C GLU A 33 11.29 -12.21 17.84
N ASN A 34 10.00 -12.29 17.52
CA ASN A 34 8.90 -12.38 18.48
C ASN A 34 7.92 -13.53 18.15
N PRO A 35 8.37 -14.80 18.27
CA PRO A 35 7.54 -15.98 17.99
C PRO A 35 6.42 -16.07 19.04
N GLY A 36 5.22 -15.61 18.69
CA GLY A 36 4.08 -15.47 19.60
C GLY A 36 3.31 -14.17 19.44
N PHE A 37 3.82 -13.23 18.63
CA PHE A 37 3.05 -12.06 18.21
C PHE A 37 1.83 -12.51 17.38
N GLY A 38 0.63 -12.17 17.84
CA GLY A 38 -0.62 -12.69 17.27
C GLY A 38 -0.88 -12.31 15.80
N PRO A 39 -0.67 -11.05 15.37
CA PRO A 39 -0.83 -10.66 13.97
C PRO A 39 0.17 -11.35 13.03
N SER A 40 -0.29 -11.72 11.83
CA SER A 40 0.59 -12.13 10.73
C SER A 40 1.39 -10.93 10.18
N HIS A 41 2.34 -11.17 9.27
CA HIS A 41 3.12 -10.11 8.63
C HIS A 41 2.35 -9.51 7.43
N ASN A 42 2.84 -8.39 6.94
CA ASN A 42 2.20 -7.57 5.91
C ASN A 42 2.36 -8.07 4.47
N GLU A 43 3.29 -8.97 4.16
CA GLU A 43 3.61 -9.38 2.76
C GLU A 43 2.39 -9.75 1.90
N ARG A 44 1.37 -10.43 2.47
CA ARG A 44 0.15 -10.75 1.71
C ARG A 44 -0.73 -9.51 1.45
N LEU A 45 -0.74 -8.56 2.37
CA LEU A 45 -1.43 -7.28 2.20
C LEU A 45 -0.68 -6.39 1.21
N GLU A 46 0.65 -6.39 1.25
CA GLU A 46 1.51 -5.72 0.28
C GLU A 46 1.26 -6.25 -1.13
N PHE A 47 1.30 -7.58 -1.32
CA PHE A 47 1.01 -8.21 -2.61
C PHE A 47 -0.35 -7.79 -3.21
N LEU A 48 -1.39 -7.71 -2.38
CA LEU A 48 -2.70 -7.23 -2.84
C LEU A 48 -2.70 -5.70 -3.08
N GLY A 49 -2.04 -4.95 -2.19
CA GLY A 49 -1.97 -3.49 -2.24
C GLY A 49 -1.26 -2.99 -3.50
N ASP A 50 -0.20 -3.68 -3.94
CA ASP A 50 0.51 -3.38 -5.17
C ASP A 50 -0.40 -3.48 -6.39
N ALA A 51 -1.16 -4.58 -6.51
CA ALA A 51 -2.13 -4.75 -7.60
C ALA A 51 -3.24 -3.67 -7.58
N VAL A 52 -3.68 -3.26 -6.38
CA VAL A 52 -4.67 -2.18 -6.24
C VAL A 52 -4.09 -0.84 -6.67
N LEU A 53 -2.86 -0.51 -6.26
CA LEU A 53 -2.19 0.73 -6.65
C LEU A 53 -1.91 0.76 -8.17
N GLU A 54 -1.46 -0.36 -8.73
CA GLU A 54 -1.25 -0.51 -10.17
C GLU A 54 -2.53 -0.24 -10.95
N LEU A 55 -3.66 -0.79 -10.52
CA LEU A 55 -4.95 -0.57 -11.17
C LEU A 55 -5.36 0.91 -11.12
N VAL A 56 -5.32 1.54 -9.95
CA VAL A 56 -5.73 2.95 -9.77
C VAL A 56 -4.88 3.88 -10.62
N VAL A 57 -3.55 3.69 -10.64
CA VAL A 57 -2.65 4.52 -11.46
C VAL A 57 -2.84 4.23 -12.95
N THR A 58 -3.03 2.97 -13.34
CA THR A 58 -3.29 2.60 -14.73
C THR A 58 -4.58 3.24 -15.23
N GLU A 59 -5.66 3.18 -14.45
CA GLU A 59 -6.94 3.79 -14.78
C GLU A 59 -6.80 5.32 -14.93
N TYR A 60 -6.13 5.97 -13.98
CA TYR A 60 -5.87 7.41 -14.05
C TYR A 60 -5.12 7.79 -15.33
N LEU A 61 -4.04 7.07 -15.65
CA LEU A 61 -3.23 7.32 -16.83
C LEU A 61 -4.03 7.08 -18.13
N TYR A 62 -4.79 6.00 -18.20
CA TYR A 62 -5.63 5.65 -19.34
C TYR A 62 -6.68 6.72 -19.64
N GLN A 63 -7.36 7.21 -18.60
CA GLN A 63 -8.43 8.20 -18.76
C GLN A 63 -7.90 9.60 -19.10
N ASN A 64 -6.79 10.02 -18.50
CA ASN A 64 -6.29 11.39 -18.62
C ASN A 64 -5.35 11.60 -19.82
N TYR A 65 -4.79 10.53 -20.38
CA TYR A 65 -3.82 10.61 -21.48
C TYR A 65 -4.18 9.70 -22.67
N PRO A 66 -5.38 9.84 -23.27
CA PRO A 66 -5.91 8.91 -24.28
C PRO A 66 -5.11 8.86 -25.60
N GLN A 67 -4.28 9.87 -25.87
CA GLN A 67 -3.45 9.94 -27.08
C GLN A 67 -2.05 9.37 -26.89
N LYS A 68 -1.71 8.91 -25.68
CA LYS A 68 -0.39 8.38 -25.37
C LYS A 68 -0.32 6.87 -25.67
N PRO A 69 0.80 6.39 -26.25
CA PRO A 69 0.96 4.97 -26.51
C PRO A 69 1.11 4.19 -25.21
N GLU A 70 0.69 2.92 -25.22
CA GLU A 70 0.74 2.03 -24.06
C GLU A 70 2.13 1.99 -23.41
N GLY A 71 3.20 1.90 -24.19
CA GLY A 71 4.56 1.85 -23.65
C GLY A 71 4.97 3.09 -22.86
N GLU A 72 4.48 4.28 -23.24
CA GLU A 72 4.73 5.52 -22.49
C GLU A 72 3.95 5.50 -21.17
N LEU A 73 2.69 5.07 -21.20
CA LEU A 73 1.85 4.93 -20.00
C LEU A 73 2.43 3.90 -19.02
N THR A 74 2.96 2.79 -19.51
CA THR A 74 3.62 1.76 -18.70
C THR A 74 4.88 2.30 -18.03
N ASN A 75 5.70 3.08 -18.75
CA ASN A 75 6.88 3.74 -18.17
C ASN A 75 6.49 4.75 -17.08
N TRP A 76 5.44 5.54 -17.31
CA TRP A 76 4.95 6.50 -16.33
C TRP A 76 4.40 5.80 -15.09
N ARG A 77 3.64 4.72 -15.25
CA ARG A 77 3.15 3.91 -14.14
C ARG A 77 4.31 3.42 -13.26
N ALA A 78 5.36 2.86 -13.85
CA ALA A 78 6.54 2.39 -13.10
C ALA A 78 7.27 3.54 -12.38
N ALA A 79 7.32 4.73 -13.00
CA ALA A 79 7.92 5.91 -12.38
C ALA A 79 7.08 6.47 -11.21
N LEU A 80 5.76 6.28 -11.23
CA LEU A 80 4.83 6.72 -10.18
C LEU A 80 4.69 5.70 -9.05
N VAL A 81 4.68 4.41 -9.38
CA VAL A 81 4.50 3.29 -8.43
C VAL A 81 5.84 2.62 -8.20
N ASN A 82 6.62 3.17 -7.26
CA ASN A 82 7.85 2.55 -6.78
C ASN A 82 8.14 2.95 -5.33
N ALA A 83 9.00 2.16 -4.68
CA ALA A 83 9.34 2.33 -3.27
C ALA A 83 9.79 3.75 -2.91
N LYS A 84 10.56 4.43 -3.79
CA LYS A 84 11.07 5.78 -3.52
C LYS A 84 9.94 6.80 -3.49
N ILE A 85 9.05 6.77 -4.49
CA ILE A 85 7.91 7.69 -4.56
C ILE A 85 6.90 7.40 -3.45
N LEU A 86 6.57 6.14 -3.22
CA LEU A 86 5.61 5.75 -2.17
C LEU A 86 6.12 6.12 -0.77
N SER A 87 7.42 5.97 -0.51
CA SER A 87 8.06 6.37 0.75
C SER A 87 7.99 7.88 1.01
N ALA A 88 8.03 8.71 -0.03
CA ALA A 88 7.89 10.17 0.11
C ALA A 88 6.46 10.61 0.46
N ILE A 89 5.46 9.76 0.21
CA ILE A 89 4.04 10.02 0.47
C ILE A 89 3.61 9.52 1.86
N ALA A 90 4.18 8.40 2.31
CA ALA A 90 3.83 7.72 3.56
C ALA A 90 4.23 8.52 4.81
#